data_AF-A0A945SB51-F1
#
_entry.id   AF-A0A945SB51-F1
#
_cell.length_a   1.000
_cell.length_b   1.000
_cell.length_c   1.000
_cell.angle_alpha   90.00
_cell.angle_beta   90.00
_cell.angle_gamma   90.00
#
_symmetry.space_group_name_H-M   'P 1'
#
loop_
_entity.id
_entity.type
_entity.pdbx_description
1 polymer ?
#
loop_
_entity_poly.entity_id
_entity_poly.type
_entity_poly.pdbx_seq_one_letter_code
_entity_poly.pdbx_strand_id
1 'polypeptide(L)' 'MTKKRKNADAWAQAKKKYRLSAEQIQMAKELGMNPKKFGGLANHKQEPWKAPLPDFIEDLYLKRFRRDRPLDRDAKS' A
#
# COMPACT_ATOMS: atom_id res chain seq x y z
N MET A 1 20.58 17.64 -7.60
CA MET A 1 20.13 16.43 -8.33
C MET A 1 18.85 15.87 -7.70
N THR A 2 17.76 15.86 -8.45
CA THR A 2 16.37 15.78 -7.99
C THR A 2 15.98 14.42 -7.40
N LYS A 3 15.97 14.33 -6.07
CA LYS A 3 15.61 13.12 -5.30
C LYS A 3 14.09 12.83 -5.26
N LYS A 4 13.35 13.22 -6.29
CA LYS A 4 11.87 13.07 -6.35
C LYS A 4 11.42 11.87 -7.22
N ARG A 5 12.26 11.38 -8.14
CA ARG A 5 11.90 10.31 -9.09
C ARG A 5 11.97 8.88 -8.52
N LYS A 6 12.84 8.63 -7.53
CA LYS A 6 13.07 7.26 -7.01
C LYS A 6 11.91 6.66 -6.21
N ASN A 7 10.98 7.49 -5.71
CA ASN A 7 9.85 7.01 -4.89
C ASN A 7 8.63 6.60 -5.74
N ALA A 8 8.40 7.26 -6.87
CA ALA A 8 7.34 6.87 -7.80
C ALA A 8 7.61 5.47 -8.39
N ASP A 9 8.86 5.22 -8.75
CA ASP A 9 9.32 3.92 -9.24
C ASP A 9 9.11 2.81 -8.18
N ALA A 10 9.43 3.10 -6.92
CA ALA A 10 9.25 2.14 -5.83
C ALA A 10 7.79 1.72 -5.62
N TRP A 11 6.83 2.64 -5.75
CA TRP A 11 5.41 2.30 -5.70
C TRP A 11 4.96 1.48 -6.91
N ALA A 12 5.45 1.79 -8.12
CA ALA A 12 5.13 1.02 -9.32
C ALA A 12 5.68 -0.41 -9.25
N GLN A 13 6.92 -0.57 -8.78
CA GLN A 13 7.55 -1.87 -8.55
C GLN A 13 6.82 -2.66 -7.46
N ALA A 14 6.48 -2.03 -6.34
CA ALA A 14 5.69 -2.64 -5.27
C ALA A 14 4.30 -3.07 -5.77
N LYS A 15 3.64 -2.24 -6.59
CA LYS A 15 2.36 -2.56 -7.24
C LYS A 15 2.44 -3.87 -8.00
N LYS A 16 3.43 -3.98 -8.89
CA LYS A 16 3.62 -5.15 -9.75
C LYS A 16 4.05 -6.39 -8.96
N LYS A 17 4.92 -6.22 -7.96
CA LYS A 17 5.47 -7.30 -7.15
C LYS A 17 4.46 -7.90 -6.17
N TYR A 18 3.64 -7.06 -5.55
CA TYR A 18 2.67 -7.46 -4.53
C TYR A 18 1.22 -7.45 -5.02
N ARG A 19 1.02 -7.26 -6.33
CA ARG A 19 -0.30 -7.20 -6.99
C ARG A 19 -1.25 -6.21 -6.31
N LEU A 20 -0.74 -5.05 -5.92
CA LEU A 20 -1.55 -4.03 -5.26
C LEU A 20 -2.41 -3.25 -6.27
N SER A 21 -3.63 -2.92 -5.86
CA SER A 21 -4.51 -1.99 -6.57
C SER A 21 -4.11 -0.54 -6.33
N ALA A 22 -4.62 0.38 -7.17
CA ALA A 22 -4.38 1.82 -6.99
C ALA A 22 -4.94 2.30 -5.64
N GLU A 23 -6.10 1.79 -5.22
CA GLU A 23 -6.73 2.03 -3.92
C GLU A 23 -5.83 1.58 -2.76
N GLN A 24 -5.28 0.37 -2.79
CA GLN A 24 -4.37 -0.13 -1.74
C GLN A 24 -3.08 0.71 -1.65
N ILE A 25 -2.56 1.21 -2.78
CA ILE A 25 -1.43 2.14 -2.77
C ILE A 25 -1.83 3.47 -2.11
N GLN A 26 -3.04 3.95 -2.36
CA GLN A 26 -3.56 5.16 -1.74
C GLN A 26 -3.75 4.97 -0.23
N MET A 27 -4.38 3.87 0.20
CA MET A 27 -4.54 3.49 1.59
C MET A 27 -3.19 3.42 2.31
N ALA A 28 -2.21 2.75 1.70
CA ALA A 28 -0.87 2.66 2.26
C ALA A 28 -0.17 4.03 2.37
N LYS A 29 -0.40 4.95 1.41
CA LYS A 29 0.10 6.32 1.50
C LYS A 29 -0.55 7.11 2.64
N GLU A 30 -1.87 7.00 2.80
CA GLU A 30 -2.61 7.64 3.90
C GLU A 30 -2.21 7.08 5.27
N LEU A 31 -1.89 5.78 5.33
CA LEU A 31 -1.32 5.13 6.51
C LEU A 31 0.14 5.54 6.78
N GLY A 32 0.78 6.31 5.90
CA GLY A 32 2.19 6.71 6.04
C GLY A 32 3.18 5.58 5.79
N MET A 33 2.76 4.52 5.08
CA MET A 33 3.62 3.39 4.75
C MET A 33 4.64 3.72 3.66
N ASN A 34 5.73 2.95 3.63
CA ASN A 34 6.83 3.17 2.69
C ASN A 34 7.04 1.93 1.80
N PRO A 35 6.98 2.05 0.45
CA PRO A 35 7.04 0.90 -0.46
C PRO A 35 8.37 0.14 -0.40
N LYS A 36 9.44 0.78 0.09
CA LYS A 36 10.73 0.10 0.32
C LYS A 36 10.68 -0.91 1.46
N LYS A 37 9.81 -0.69 2.45
CA LYS A 37 9.64 -1.59 3.60
C LYS A 37 8.66 -2.72 3.31
N PHE A 38 7.93 -2.67 2.18
CA PHE A 38 7.06 -3.76 1.75
C PHE A 38 7.83 -5.05 1.51
N GLY A 39 9.11 -4.97 1.15
CA GLY A 39 10.03 -6.11 1.12
C GLY A 39 10.00 -6.97 2.38
N GLY A 40 10.06 -6.33 3.55
CA GLY A 40 10.03 -7.02 4.84
C GLY A 40 8.61 -7.38 5.29
N LEU A 41 7.61 -6.55 4.99
CA LEU A 41 6.21 -6.82 5.35
C LEU A 41 5.61 -7.97 4.55
N ALA A 42 5.94 -8.07 3.27
CA ALA A 42 5.47 -9.10 2.36
C ALA A 42 6.35 -10.34 2.33
N ASN A 43 7.13 -10.58 3.39
CA ASN A 43 7.82 -11.85 3.62
C ASN A 43 6.82 -12.98 4.00
N HIS A 44 5.72 -13.06 3.25
CA HIS A 44 4.64 -14.03 3.38
C HIS A 44 5.10 -15.45 3.06
N LYS A 45 6.25 -15.62 2.37
CA LYS A 45 6.83 -16.94 2.12
C LYS A 45 7.27 -17.69 3.38
N GLN A 46 7.46 -17.01 4.52
CA GLN A 46 7.92 -17.63 5.75
C GLN A 46 6.80 -17.84 6.78
N GLU A 47 5.66 -17.17 6.64
CA GLU A 47 4.59 -17.17 7.63
C GLU A 47 3.22 -17.32 6.94
N PRO A 48 2.69 -18.54 6.80
CA PRO A 48 1.42 -18.82 6.11
C PRO A 48 0.20 -18.22 6.82
N TRP A 49 0.34 -17.85 8.09
CA TRP A 49 -0.68 -17.17 8.89
C TRP A 49 -0.76 -15.66 8.65
N LYS A 50 0.18 -15.10 7.87
CA LYS A 50 0.24 -13.67 7.58
C LYS A 50 -0.56 -13.39 6.32
N ALA A 51 -1.63 -12.59 6.43
CA ALA A 51 -2.43 -12.20 5.27
C ALA A 51 -1.56 -11.56 4.18
N PRO A 52 -1.91 -11.71 2.88
CA PRO A 52 -1.20 -11.03 1.82
C PRO A 52 -1.21 -9.51 2.07
N LEU A 53 -0.13 -8.84 1.63
CA LEU A 53 0.06 -7.40 1.82
C LEU A 53 -1.16 -6.53 1.46
N PRO A 54 -1.92 -6.78 0.36
CA PRO A 54 -3.18 -6.11 0.08
C PRO A 54 -4.19 -6.15 1.25
N ASP A 55 -4.58 -7.35 1.70
CA ASP A 55 -5.51 -7.55 2.82
C ASP A 55 -5.00 -6.91 4.12
N PHE A 56 -3.69 -6.95 4.36
CA PHE A 56 -3.09 -6.29 5.53
C PHE A 56 -3.25 -4.76 5.50
N ILE A 57 -3.14 -4.15 4.32
CA ILE A 57 -3.35 -2.71 4.14
C ILE A 57 -4.82 -2.36 4.35
N GLU A 58 -5.74 -3.16 3.82
CA GLU A 58 -7.19 -2.98 3.96
C GLU A 58 -7.64 -3.10 5.42
N ASP A 59 -7.19 -4.14 6.15
CA ASP A 59 -7.52 -4.31 7.58
C ASP A 59 -7.01 -3.14 8.43
N LEU A 60 -5.76 -2.71 8.21
CA LEU A 60 -5.19 -1.55 8.91
C LEU A 60 -5.92 -0.25 8.59
N TYR A 61 -6.30 -0.06 7.33
CA TYR A 61 -7.03 1.11 6.89
C TYR A 61 -8.43 1.13 7.53
N LEU A 62 -9.14 0.01 7.49
CA LEU A 62 -10.44 -0.17 8.13
C LEU A 62 -10.35 0.05 9.64
N LYS A 63 -9.32 -0.47 10.31
CA LYS A 63 -9.15 -0.29 11.76
C LYS A 63 -8.90 1.16 12.16
N ARG A 64 -8.16 1.92 11.33
CA ARG A 64 -7.77 3.31 11.64
C ARG A 64 -8.81 4.34 11.20
N PHE A 65 -9.40 4.14 10.03
CA PHE A 65 -10.32 5.10 9.41
C PHE A 65 -11.78 4.65 9.47
N ARG A 66 -12.05 3.39 9.86
CA ARG A 66 -13.39 2.76 9.83
C ARG A 66 -14.06 2.89 8.47
N ARG A 67 -13.25 2.82 7.42
CA ARG A 67 -13.65 2.94 6.02
C ARG A 67 -13.01 1.81 5.23
N ASP A 68 -13.79 1.28 4.30
CA ASP A 68 -13.38 0.21 3.40
C ASP A 68 -12.58 0.73 2.20
N ARG A 69 -12.79 2.00 1.81
CA ARG A 69 -12.12 2.61 0.66
C ARG A 69 -11.47 3.95 0.96
N PRO A 70 -10.32 4.24 0.31
CA PRO A 70 -9.71 5.55 0.38
C PRO A 70 -10.65 6.57 -0.27
N LEU A 71 -10.62 7.80 0.23
CA LEU A 71 -11.35 8.91 -0.39
C LEU A 71 -10.83 9.08 -1.81
N ASP A 72 -11.67 8.68 -2.77
CA ASP A 72 -11.42 8.93 -4.17
C ASP A 72 -11.36 10.45 -4.36
N ARG A 73 -10.16 10.95 -4.66
CA ARG A 73 -9.91 12.40 -4.78
C ARG A 73 -10.59 13.00 -6.02
N ASP A 74 -11.21 12.19 -6.88
CA ASP A 74 -11.98 12.63 -8.05
C ASP A 74 -13.47 12.89 -7.74
N ALA A 75 -13.94 12.69 -6.50
CA ALA A 75 -15.26 13.15 -6.06
C ALA A 75 -15.28 14.63 -5.61
N LYS A 76 -14.60 15.52 -6.34
CA LYS A 76 -14.84 16.96 -6.27
C LYS A 76 -15.60 17.39 -7.53
N SER A 77 -16.92 17.36 -7.41
CA SER A 77 -17.84 18.16 -8.22
C SER A 77 -17.65 19.66 -7.97
#